data_AF-A0A6G3XRE1-F1
#
_entry.id   AF-A0A6G3XRE1-F1
#
_cell.length_a   1.000
_cell.length_b   1.000
_cell.length_c   1.000
_cell.angle_alpha   90.00
_cell.angle_beta   90.00
_cell.angle_gamma   90.00
#
_symmetry.space_group_name_H-M   'P 1'
#
loop_
_entity.id
_entity.type
_entity.pdbx_description
1 polymer ?
#
loop_
_entity_poly.entity_id
_entity_poly.type
_entity_poly.pdbx_seq_one_letter_code
_entity_poly.pdbx_strand_id
1 'polypeptide(L)' 'MSMTSHITATADHPVLRVAPASPAAAAAYFGASLAFHADVSDVAAALAADGDPGFVVLDSRSTASWDQGHVPGAV' A
#
# COMPACT_ATOMS: atom_id res chain seq x y z
N MET A 1 21.21 29.82 -19.48
CA MET A 1 21.39 28.72 -18.51
C MET A 1 21.27 27.42 -19.29
N SER A 2 22.40 26.81 -19.65
CA SER A 2 22.42 25.60 -20.49
C SER A 2 22.01 24.36 -19.69
N MET A 3 20.97 23.65 -20.14
CA MET A 3 20.73 22.25 -19.77
C MET A 3 21.72 21.37 -20.53
N THR A 4 22.88 21.11 -19.93
CA THR A 4 23.81 20.11 -20.45
C THR A 4 23.22 18.71 -20.24
N SER A 5 23.11 17.98 -21.35
CA SER A 5 22.66 16.60 -21.52
C SER A 5 23.02 15.64 -20.38
N HIS A 6 22.01 15.09 -19.72
CA HIS A 6 22.13 14.02 -18.72
C HIS A 6 21.48 12.70 -19.17
N ILE A 7 21.29 12.51 -20.48
CA ILE A 7 20.62 11.32 -21.04
C ILE A 7 21.49 10.05 -20.88
N THR A 8 22.82 10.20 -20.79
CA THR A 8 23.75 9.05 -20.72
C THR A 8 23.82 8.40 -19.33
N ALA A 9 23.47 9.10 -18.24
CA ALA A 9 23.63 8.57 -16.88
C ALA A 9 22.51 7.61 -16.44
N THR A 10 21.36 7.64 -17.12
CA THR A 10 20.18 6.85 -16.74
C THR A 10 20.32 5.36 -17.13
N ALA A 11 21.10 5.06 -18.17
CA ALA A 11 21.29 3.70 -18.68
C ALA A 11 22.10 2.80 -17.73
N ASP A 12 23.10 3.35 -17.05
CA ASP A 12 23.96 2.58 -16.13
C ASP A 12 23.42 2.51 -14.69
N HIS A 13 22.51 3.42 -14.31
CA HIS A 13 21.96 3.46 -12.96
C HIS A 13 20.94 2.34 -12.74
N PRO A 14 21.20 1.35 -11.86
CA PRO A 14 20.40 0.12 -11.76
C PRO A 14 18.93 0.39 -11.42
N VAL A 15 18.63 1.49 -10.73
CA VAL A 15 17.26 1.90 -10.36
C VAL A 15 16.54 2.67 -11.48
N LEU A 16 17.26 3.36 -12.37
CA LEU A 16 16.65 4.27 -13.35
C LEU A 16 16.62 3.71 -14.78
N ARG A 17 17.07 2.46 -14.98
CA ARG A 17 17.00 1.80 -16.29
C ARG A 17 15.57 1.68 -16.83
N VAL A 18 14.59 1.60 -15.93
CA VAL A 18 13.18 1.64 -16.26
C VAL A 18 12.70 3.06 -16.02
N ALA A 19 12.23 3.73 -17.08
CA ALA A 19 11.62 5.05 -16.96
C ALA A 19 10.36 4.95 -16.06
N PRO A 20 10.12 5.92 -15.18
CA PRO A 20 8.89 5.95 -14.39
C PRO A 20 7.67 6.03 -15.32
N ALA A 21 6.55 5.47 -14.86
CA ALA A 21 5.28 5.63 -15.56
C ALA A 21 4.90 7.11 -15.68
N SER A 22 4.09 7.45 -16.68
CA SER A 22 3.51 8.79 -16.74
C SER A 22 2.69 9.08 -15.47
N PRO A 23 2.57 10.34 -15.02
CA PRO A 23 1.79 10.66 -13.81
C PRO A 23 0.35 10.13 -13.87
N ALA A 24 -0.29 10.20 -15.04
CA ALA A 24 -1.65 9.67 -15.23
C ALA A 24 -1.71 8.14 -15.09
N ALA A 25 -0.74 7.42 -15.64
CA ALA A 25 -0.68 5.96 -15.51
C ALA A 25 -0.38 5.54 -14.06
N ALA A 26 0.50 6.25 -13.36
CA ALA A 26 0.80 6.00 -11.95
C ALA A 26 -0.44 6.26 -11.07
N ALA A 27 -1.15 7.37 -11.28
CA ALA A 27 -2.37 7.67 -10.54
C ALA A 27 -3.46 6.61 -10.75
N ALA A 28 -3.66 6.16 -12.00
CA ALA A 28 -4.62 5.10 -12.31
C ALA A 28 -4.23 3.77 -11.64
N TYR A 29 -2.94 3.41 -11.66
CA TYR A 29 -2.45 2.19 -11.04
C TYR A 29 -2.63 2.20 -9.52
N PHE A 30 -2.18 3.25 -8.83
CA PHE A 30 -2.29 3.33 -7.38
C PHE A 30 -3.74 3.51 -6.93
N GLY A 31 -4.55 4.30 -7.65
CA GLY A 31 -5.98 4.41 -7.39
C GLY A 31 -6.70 3.06 -7.50
N ALA A 32 -6.38 2.26 -8.53
CA ALA A 32 -6.91 0.91 -8.64
C ALA A 32 -6.44 0.00 -7.48
N SER A 33 -5.19 0.12 -7.04
CA SER A 33 -4.66 -0.66 -5.92
C SER A 33 -5.41 -0.40 -4.61
N LEU A 34 -5.83 0.84 -4.35
CA LEU A 34 -6.55 1.22 -3.13
C LEU A 34 -7.93 0.56 -3.03
N ALA A 35 -8.53 0.15 -4.15
CA ALA A 35 -9.81 -0.57 -4.11
C ALA A 35 -9.68 -2.00 -3.54
N PHE A 36 -8.46 -2.52 -3.40
CA PHE A 36 -8.18 -3.89 -2.95
C PHE A 36 -7.43 -3.97 -1.63
N HIS A 37 -6.94 -2.85 -1.11
CA HIS A 37 -6.08 -2.83 0.07
C HIS A 37 -6.53 -1.73 1.04
N ALA A 38 -6.60 -2.07 2.31
CA ALA A 38 -6.68 -1.12 3.41
C ALA A 38 -5.36 -1.17 4.20
N ASP A 39 -4.92 -0.03 4.73
CA ASP A 39 -3.74 0.01 5.59
C ASP A 39 -4.11 -0.07 7.09
N VAL A 40 -3.09 -0.26 7.94
CA VAL A 40 -3.28 -0.41 9.39
C VAL A 40 -3.83 0.84 10.06
N SER A 41 -3.57 2.03 9.51
CA SER A 41 -4.03 3.29 10.08
C SER A 41 -5.51 3.51 9.81
N ASP A 42 -5.98 3.16 8.62
CA ASP A 42 -7.40 3.20 8.25
C ASP A 42 -8.21 2.20 9.10
N VAL A 43 -7.72 0.96 9.22
CA VAL A 43 -8.38 -0.08 10.02
C VAL A 43 -8.43 0.32 11.50
N ALA A 44 -7.32 0.81 12.07
CA ALA A 44 -7.29 1.25 13.45
C ALA A 44 -8.22 2.43 13.71
N ALA A 45 -8.28 3.41 12.79
CA ALA A 45 -9.18 4.55 12.90
C ALA A 45 -10.65 4.13 12.86
N ALA A 46 -11.01 3.20 11.96
CA ALA A 46 -12.36 2.67 11.86
C ALA A 46 -12.77 1.86 13.11
N LEU A 47 -11.89 1.02 13.65
CA LEU A 47 -12.15 0.23 14.85
C LEU A 47 -12.20 1.09 16.13
N ALA A 48 -11.56 2.25 16.14
CA ALA A 48 -11.59 3.19 17.26
C ALA A 48 -12.82 4.12 17.25
N ALA A 49 -13.53 4.20 16.12
CA ALA A 49 -14.75 4.99 16.02
C ALA A 49 -15.91 4.32 16.77
N ASP A 50 -16.82 5.12 17.31
CA ASP A 50 -18.05 4.60 17.92
C ASP A 50 -18.98 4.01 16.84
N GLY A 51 -19.42 2.77 17.03
CA GLY A 51 -20.40 2.11 16.15
C GLY A 51 -19.83 0.92 15.37
N ASP A 52 -20.58 0.48 14.37
CA ASP A 52 -20.19 -0.63 13.48
C ASP A 52 -19.19 -0.13 12.42
N PRO A 53 -17.98 -0.72 12.31
CA PRO A 53 -16.99 -0.33 11.31
C PRO A 53 -17.43 -0.68 9.87
N GLY A 54 -18.45 -1.51 9.68
CA GLY A 54 -18.96 -1.88 8.36
C GLY A 54 -18.11 -2.93 7.62
N PHE A 55 -17.17 -3.55 8.31
CA PHE A 55 -16.36 -4.66 7.82
C PHE A 55 -15.96 -5.60 8.96
N VAL A 56 -15.49 -6.79 8.61
CA VAL A 56 -14.97 -7.78 9.55
C VAL A 56 -13.47 -7.95 9.31
N VAL A 57 -12.67 -7.98 10.37
CA VAL A 57 -11.26 -8.36 10.32
C VAL A 57 -11.18 -9.87 10.43
N LEU A 58 -10.66 -10.54 9.39
CA LEU A 58 -10.44 -11.99 9.40
C LEU A 58 -8.95 -12.28 9.66
N ASP A 59 -8.65 -13.04 10.70
CA ASP A 59 -7.32 -13.58 10.90
C ASP A 59 -7.18 -14.94 10.20
N SER A 60 -6.52 -14.94 9.05
CA SER A 60 -6.33 -16.16 8.25
C SER A 60 -5.12 -17.01 8.67
N ARG A 61 -4.44 -16.64 9.77
CA ARG A 61 -3.26 -17.36 10.28
C ARG A 61 -3.67 -18.63 11.01
N SER A 62 -2.68 -19.41 11.45
CA SER A 62 -2.91 -20.64 12.21
C SER A 62 -3.51 -20.38 13.59
N THR A 63 -4.20 -21.38 14.16
CA THR A 63 -4.71 -21.32 15.55
C THR A 63 -3.62 -21.03 16.56
N ALA A 64 -2.41 -21.59 16.40
CA ALA A 64 -1.30 -21.29 17.29
C ALA A 64 -0.89 -19.81 17.25
N SER A 65 -0.95 -19.17 16.08
CA SER A 65 -0.70 -17.73 15.93
C SER A 65 -1.82 -16.88 16.51
N TRP A 66 -3.07 -17.32 16.33
CA TRP A 66 -4.25 -16.68 16.93
C TRP A 66 -4.18 -16.68 18.46
N ASP A 67 -3.84 -17.83 19.05
CA ASP A 67 -3.73 -18.02 20.51
C ASP A 67 -2.57 -17.22 21.10
N GLN A 68 -1.50 -16.98 20.32
CA GLN A 68 -0.41 -16.09 20.70
C GLN A 68 -0.86 -14.61 20.76
N GLY A 69 -1.85 -14.25 19.96
CA GLY A 69 -2.44 -12.91 19.91
C GLY A 69 -3.00 -12.56 18.54
N HIS A 70 -4.12 -11.85 18.55
CA HIS A 70 -4.85 -11.40 17.37
C HIS A 70 -5.38 -9.98 17.57
N VAL A 71 -5.80 -9.35 16.48
CA VAL A 71 -6.40 -8.01 16.50
C VAL A 71 -7.73 -8.07 17.27
N PRO A 72 -8.00 -7.15 18.21
CA PRO A 72 -9.28 -7.12 18.92
C PRO A 72 -10.47 -7.04 17.95
N GLY A 73 -11.46 -7.92 18.13
CA GLY A 73 -12.65 -7.99 17.29
C GLY A 73 -12.46 -8.71 15.95
N ALA A 74 -11.26 -9.22 15.66
CA ALA A 74 -11.07 -10.14 14.55
C ALA A 74 -11.85 -11.45 14.76
N VAL A 75 -12.09 -12.17 13.67
CA VAL A 75 -12.69 -13.52 13.63
C VAL A 75 -11.80 -14.50 12.89
#